data_AF-A0A8C3V451-F1
#
_entry.id   AF-A0A8C3V451-F1
#
_cell.length_a   1.000
_cell.length_b   1.000
_cell.length_c   1.000
_cell.angle_alpha   90.00
_cell.angle_beta   90.00
_cell.angle_gamma   90.00
#
_symmetry.space_group_name_H-M   'P 1'
#
loop_
_entity.id
_entity.type
_entity.pdbx_description
1 polymer ?
#
loop_
_entity_poly.entity_id
_entity_poly.type
_entity_poly.pdbx_seq_one_letter_code
_entity_poly.pdbx_strand_id
1 'polypeptide(L)'
;DEVVESLRKIEENYKLFQQQQFTFIRALEHTREEAHDLIKPVSSIVQVQCYKDHHCYNSTDRRILNMFISICNDLRNLCPKLEKVHPGDSVTNGLLEKCKVLLNDSNDFTALRATYPHGVVNHLSLEEAKNRYGGVVSLIPIVIDTMKEWITYTKRNVLYV
;
A
#
# COMPACT_ATOMS: atom_id res chain seq x y z
N ASP A 1 11.78 -1.62 20.39
CA ASP A 1 11.98 -0.60 19.35
C ASP A 1 10.61 -0.24 18.78
N GLU A 2 10.15 0.99 19.02
CA GLU A 2 8.77 1.45 18.74
C GLU A 2 8.41 1.34 17.24
N VAL A 3 9.38 1.62 16.36
CA VAL A 3 9.18 1.60 14.91
C VAL A 3 8.99 0.17 14.41
N VAL A 4 9.78 -0.77 14.93
CA VAL A 4 9.67 -2.21 14.61
C VAL A 4 8.32 -2.75 15.05
N GLU A 5 7.87 -2.38 16.24
CA GLU A 5 6.56 -2.78 16.76
C GLU A 5 5.40 -2.17 15.96
N SER A 6 5.54 -0.90 15.54
CA SER A 6 4.56 -0.24 14.68
C SER A 6 4.44 -0.93 13.32
N LEU A 7 5.58 -1.24 12.68
CA LEU A 7 5.59 -1.96 11.40
C LEU A 7 4.97 -3.36 11.55
N ARG A 8 5.29 -4.09 12.62
CA ARG A 8 4.72 -5.42 12.89
C ARG A 8 3.18 -5.40 12.92
N LYS A 9 2.58 -4.41 13.60
CA LYS A 9 1.12 -4.25 13.65
C LYS A 9 0.53 -3.95 12.27
N ILE A 10 1.21 -3.13 11.47
CA ILE A 10 0.80 -2.84 10.09
C ILE A 10 0.86 -4.12 9.24
N GLU A 11 1.90 -4.94 9.40
CA GLU A 11 1.99 -6.23 8.71
C GLU A 11 0.89 -7.21 9.10
N GLU A 12 0.49 -7.25 10.37
CA GLU A 12 -0.65 -8.06 10.83
C GLU A 12 -1.96 -7.59 10.17
N ASN A 13 -2.20 -6.28 10.12
CA ASN A 13 -3.35 -5.70 9.42
C ASN A 13 -3.30 -5.99 7.91
N TYR A 14 -2.12 -5.88 7.30
CA TYR A 14 -1.94 -6.20 5.89
C TYR A 14 -2.18 -7.68 5.60
N LYS A 15 -1.78 -8.62 6.47
CA LYS A 15 -2.10 -10.05 6.31
C LYS A 15 -3.61 -10.29 6.28
N LEU A 16 -4.37 -9.65 7.18
CA LEU A 16 -5.84 -9.74 7.21
C LEU A 16 -6.47 -9.13 5.94
N PHE A 17 -5.92 -8.03 5.43
CA PHE A 17 -6.34 -7.43 4.17
C PHE A 17 -6.03 -8.34 2.98
N GLN A 18 -4.83 -8.92 2.93
CA GLN A 18 -4.37 -9.81 1.87
C GLN A 18 -5.24 -11.07 1.75
N GLN A 19 -5.69 -11.64 2.87
CA GLN A 19 -6.65 -12.76 2.89
C GLN A 19 -8.00 -12.40 2.25
N GLN A 20 -8.34 -11.11 2.21
CA GLN A 20 -9.58 -10.58 1.65
C GLN A 20 -9.36 -9.87 0.31
N GLN A 21 -8.23 -10.12 -0.38
CA GLN A 21 -7.90 -9.45 -1.63
C GLN A 21 -9.01 -9.60 -2.68
N PHE A 22 -9.62 -10.78 -2.82
CA PHE A 22 -10.73 -10.98 -3.76
C PHE A 22 -11.94 -10.07 -3.45
N THR A 23 -12.27 -9.91 -2.16
CA THR A 23 -13.30 -8.97 -1.71
C THR A 23 -12.93 -7.53 -2.05
N PHE A 24 -11.65 -7.16 -1.90
CA PHE A 24 -11.16 -5.84 -2.28
C PHE A 24 -11.30 -5.56 -3.78
N ILE A 25 -10.95 -6.54 -4.63
CA ILE A 25 -11.10 -6.43 -6.08
C ILE A 25 -12.57 -6.26 -6.47
N ARG A 26 -13.46 -7.07 -5.91
CA ARG A 26 -14.91 -6.93 -6.17
C ARG A 26 -15.48 -5.59 -5.70
N ALA A 27 -15.02 -5.09 -4.55
CA ALA A 27 -15.41 -3.77 -4.08
C ALA A 27 -14.96 -2.66 -5.04
N LEU A 28 -13.75 -2.76 -5.60
CA LEU A 28 -13.27 -1.85 -6.64
C LEU A 28 -14.09 -1.99 -7.94
N GLU A 29 -14.50 -3.19 -8.33
CA GLU A 29 -15.36 -3.41 -9.49
C GLU A 29 -16.71 -2.71 -9.33
N HIS A 30 -17.45 -3.01 -8.26
CA HIS A 30 -18.77 -2.41 -8.02
C HIS A 30 -18.69 -0.88 -7.96
N THR A 31 -17.73 -0.33 -7.22
CA THR A 31 -17.61 1.13 -7.06
C THR A 31 -17.16 1.83 -8.34
N ARG A 32 -16.40 1.16 -9.21
CA ARG A 32 -16.06 1.67 -10.55
C ARG A 32 -17.25 1.65 -11.51
N GLU A 33 -18.08 0.61 -11.43
CA GLU A 33 -19.34 0.54 -12.18
C GLU A 33 -20.25 1.72 -11.80
N GLU A 34 -20.46 1.95 -10.51
CA GLU A 34 -21.25 3.08 -9.99
C GLU A 34 -20.65 4.46 -10.34
N ALA A 35 -19.32 4.55 -10.45
CA ALA A 35 -18.63 5.78 -10.86
C ALA A 35 -18.58 5.96 -12.39
N HIS A 36 -19.02 4.97 -13.17
CA HIS A 36 -18.81 4.87 -14.62
C HIS A 36 -17.34 4.97 -15.05
N ASP A 37 -16.39 4.53 -14.21
CA ASP A 37 -14.93 4.55 -14.47
C ASP A 37 -14.38 3.16 -14.83
N LEU A 38 -14.94 2.55 -15.88
CA LEU A 38 -14.61 1.18 -16.29
C LEU A 38 -13.37 1.07 -17.17
N ILE A 39 -12.93 2.17 -17.77
CA ILE A 39 -11.86 2.20 -18.77
C ILE A 39 -10.49 2.38 -18.12
N LYS A 40 -10.39 3.26 -17.11
CA LYS A 40 -9.10 3.60 -16.51
C LYS A 40 -8.73 2.62 -15.40
N PRO A 41 -7.43 2.34 -15.22
CA PRO A 41 -6.97 1.59 -14.07
C PRO A 41 -7.23 2.35 -12.77
N VAL A 42 -7.23 1.62 -11.66
CA VAL A 42 -7.12 2.24 -10.34
C VAL A 42 -5.67 2.64 -10.13
N SER A 43 -5.40 3.94 -10.04
CA SER A 43 -4.06 4.51 -10.14
C SER A 43 -3.60 5.27 -8.91
N SER A 44 -4.48 5.65 -7.98
CA SER A 44 -4.10 6.47 -6.83
C SER A 44 -4.95 6.16 -5.58
N ILE A 45 -4.42 6.53 -4.39
CA ILE A 45 -5.14 6.36 -3.12
C ILE A 45 -6.38 7.26 -3.10
N VAL A 46 -6.26 8.49 -3.61
CA VAL A 46 -7.38 9.43 -3.69
C VAL A 46 -8.53 8.90 -4.56
N GLN A 47 -8.22 8.15 -5.62
CA GLN A 47 -9.26 7.50 -6.43
C GLN A 47 -10.00 6.42 -5.64
N VAL A 48 -9.28 5.58 -4.87
CA VAL A 48 -9.90 4.58 -3.99
C VAL A 48 -10.76 5.24 -2.90
N GLN A 49 -10.29 6.35 -2.32
CA GLN A 49 -11.07 7.15 -1.37
C GLN A 49 -12.34 7.71 -2.03
N CYS A 50 -12.23 8.25 -3.25
CA CYS A 50 -13.37 8.81 -3.98
C CYS A 50 -14.45 7.75 -4.24
N TYR A 51 -14.05 6.56 -4.70
CA TYR A 51 -14.94 5.42 -4.88
C TYR A 51 -15.66 5.04 -3.59
N LYS A 52 -14.93 4.95 -2.48
CA LYS A 52 -15.51 4.64 -1.18
C LYS A 52 -16.49 5.71 -0.70
N ASP A 53 -16.17 6.99 -0.87
CA ASP A 53 -16.97 8.07 -0.28
C ASP A 53 -18.23 8.37 -1.10
N HIS A 54 -18.16 8.28 -2.43
CA HIS A 54 -19.23 8.74 -3.32
C HIS A 54 -19.96 7.62 -4.07
N HIS A 55 -19.34 6.44 -4.23
CA HIS A 55 -19.83 5.37 -5.12
C HIS A 55 -19.98 4.01 -4.42
N CYS A 56 -19.82 3.96 -3.09
CA CYS A 56 -19.88 2.72 -2.32
C CYS A 56 -21.11 2.67 -1.40
N TYR A 57 -22.10 1.87 -1.77
CA TYR A 57 -23.34 1.72 -0.98
C TYR A 57 -23.36 0.43 -0.13
N ASN A 58 -22.47 -0.52 -0.40
CA ASN A 58 -22.35 -1.77 0.33
C ASN A 58 -21.39 -1.63 1.54
N SER A 59 -21.79 -2.17 2.70
CA SER A 59 -21.00 -2.08 3.94
C SER A 59 -19.75 -2.96 3.94
N THR A 60 -19.81 -4.14 3.30
CA THR A 60 -18.65 -5.03 3.11
C THR A 60 -17.61 -4.37 2.20
N ASP A 61 -18.04 -3.78 1.09
CA ASP A 61 -17.17 -3.07 0.15
C ASP A 61 -16.52 -1.87 0.85
N ARG A 62 -17.32 -1.07 1.56
CA ARG A 62 -16.83 0.08 2.33
C ARG A 62 -15.80 -0.34 3.38
N ARG A 63 -16.01 -1.48 4.06
CA ARG A 63 -15.07 -2.01 5.05
C ARG A 63 -13.73 -2.37 4.41
N ILE A 64 -13.72 -3.11 3.30
CA ILE A 64 -12.45 -3.54 2.69
C ILE A 64 -11.69 -2.38 2.01
N LEU A 65 -12.39 -1.43 1.41
CA LEU A 65 -11.78 -0.19 0.88
C LEU A 65 -11.17 0.65 2.03
N ASN A 66 -11.88 0.77 3.16
CA ASN A 66 -11.34 1.43 4.36
C ASN A 66 -10.09 0.73 4.91
N MET A 67 -10.03 -0.61 4.89
CA MET A 67 -8.83 -1.33 5.34
C MET A 67 -7.60 -0.96 4.49
N PHE A 68 -7.74 -0.90 3.16
CA PHE A 68 -6.65 -0.45 2.27
C PHE A 68 -6.17 0.96 2.62
N ILE A 69 -7.11 1.91 2.72
CA ILE A 69 -6.81 3.32 3.04
C ILE A 69 -6.15 3.45 4.42
N SER A 70 -6.66 2.73 5.42
CA SER A 70 -6.11 2.74 6.78
C SER A 70 -4.67 2.25 6.81
N ILE A 71 -4.35 1.16 6.10
CA ILE A 71 -2.98 0.64 6.02
C ILE A 71 -2.05 1.66 5.35
N CYS A 72 -2.49 2.30 4.26
CA CYS A 72 -1.71 3.35 3.60
C CYS A 72 -1.43 4.54 4.54
N ASN A 73 -2.43 4.95 5.33
CA ASN A 73 -2.28 6.00 6.33
C ASN A 73 -1.32 5.60 7.45
N ASP A 74 -1.41 4.37 7.95
CA ASP A 74 -0.51 3.86 9.00
C ASP A 74 0.94 3.82 8.52
N LEU A 75 1.18 3.36 7.29
CA LEU A 75 2.49 3.39 6.65
C LEU A 75 3.00 4.84 6.48
N ARG A 76 2.14 5.77 6.06
CA ARG A 76 2.51 7.18 5.91
C ARG A 76 2.91 7.79 7.25
N ASN A 77 2.17 7.45 8.31
CA ASN A 77 2.44 7.90 9.67
C ASN A 77 3.69 7.25 10.28
N LEU A 78 4.15 6.12 9.74
CA LEU A 78 5.41 5.48 10.14
C LEU A 78 6.64 6.19 9.57
N CYS A 79 6.53 6.83 8.39
CA CYS A 79 7.63 7.58 7.76
C CYS A 79 8.28 8.62 8.70
N PRO A 80 7.54 9.56 9.32
CA PRO A 80 8.15 10.54 10.24
C PRO A 80 8.68 9.92 11.54
N LYS A 81 8.24 8.71 11.92
CA LYS A 81 8.82 8.00 13.07
C LYS A 81 10.19 7.42 12.73
N LEU A 82 10.36 6.89 11.51
CA LEU A 82 11.65 6.40 11.01
C LEU A 82 12.68 7.55 10.98
N GLU A 83 12.31 8.72 10.47
CA GLU A 83 13.18 9.92 10.44
C GLU A 83 13.67 10.36 11.82
N LYS A 84 12.85 10.18 12.86
CA LYS A 84 13.23 10.52 14.24
C LYS A 84 14.23 9.53 14.84
N VAL A 85 14.24 8.28 14.37
CA VAL A 85 15.10 7.22 14.91
C VAL A 85 16.51 7.28 14.31
N HIS A 86 16.66 7.72 13.07
CA HIS A 86 17.96 7.83 12.41
C HIS A 86 18.06 9.17 11.67
N PRO A 87 19.10 10.00 11.91
CA PRO A 87 19.22 11.36 11.35
C PRO A 87 19.37 11.39 9.82
N GLY A 88 19.45 10.22 9.19
CA GLY A 88 19.41 10.05 7.75
C GLY A 88 20.79 10.02 7.11
N ASP A 89 21.07 8.99 6.32
CA ASP A 89 22.11 8.97 5.31
C ASP A 89 21.50 8.83 3.91
N SER A 90 22.35 8.81 2.87
CA SER A 90 21.88 8.71 1.48
C SER A 90 20.96 7.51 1.21
N VAL A 91 21.19 6.37 1.87
CA VAL A 91 20.42 5.14 1.68
C VAL A 91 19.09 5.26 2.41
N THR A 92 19.11 5.60 3.70
CA THR A 92 17.89 5.72 4.51
C THR A 92 16.98 6.82 3.97
N ASN A 93 17.55 7.92 3.48
CA ASN A 93 16.78 9.03 2.90
C ASN A 93 16.15 8.60 1.57
N GLY A 94 16.89 7.90 0.70
CA GLY A 94 16.34 7.36 -0.55
C GLY A 94 15.17 6.40 -0.32
N LEU A 95 15.28 5.51 0.67
CA LEU A 95 14.22 4.57 1.04
C LEU A 95 12.98 5.30 1.60
N LEU A 96 13.16 6.30 2.45
CA LEU A 96 12.04 7.08 3.00
C LEU A 96 11.35 7.94 1.95
N GLU A 97 12.09 8.61 1.09
CA GLU A 97 11.51 9.39 -0.01
C GLU A 97 10.72 8.50 -0.97
N LYS A 98 11.23 7.29 -1.28
CA LYS A 98 10.47 6.31 -2.04
C LYS A 98 9.13 5.97 -1.37
N CYS A 99 9.12 5.71 -0.06
CA CYS A 99 7.89 5.46 0.69
C CYS A 99 6.91 6.64 0.62
N LYS A 100 7.40 7.87 0.84
CA LYS A 100 6.57 9.09 0.82
C LYS A 100 5.95 9.33 -0.56
N VAL A 101 6.72 9.14 -1.64
CA VAL A 101 6.23 9.27 -3.02
C VAL A 101 5.15 8.22 -3.29
N LEU A 102 5.41 6.96 -2.98
CA LEU A 102 4.44 5.87 -3.19
C LEU A 102 3.14 6.09 -2.41
N LEU A 103 3.24 6.62 -1.18
CA LEU A 103 2.11 6.89 -0.30
C LEU A 103 1.51 8.29 -0.48
N ASN A 104 1.96 9.10 -1.44
CA ASN A 104 1.28 10.35 -1.75
C ASN A 104 -0.09 10.04 -2.36
N ASP A 105 -1.15 10.71 -1.88
CA ASP A 105 -2.52 10.33 -2.24
C ASP A 105 -2.82 10.41 -3.74
N SER A 106 -2.10 11.28 -4.46
CA SER A 106 -2.25 11.49 -5.91
C SER A 106 -1.17 10.80 -6.75
N ASN A 107 -0.25 10.06 -6.13
CA ASN A 107 0.79 9.36 -6.88
C ASN A 107 0.19 8.26 -7.76
N ASP A 108 0.61 8.21 -9.03
CA ASP A 108 0.22 7.17 -9.96
C ASP A 108 1.01 5.89 -9.68
N PHE A 109 0.32 4.86 -9.19
CA PHE A 109 0.88 3.53 -8.96
C PHE A 109 0.48 2.50 -10.03
N THR A 110 -0.09 2.91 -11.17
CA THR A 110 -0.55 2.00 -12.23
C THR A 110 0.55 1.05 -12.70
N ALA A 111 1.81 1.51 -12.73
CA ALA A 111 2.96 0.73 -13.18
C ALA A 111 3.52 -0.23 -12.10
N LEU A 112 3.10 -0.12 -10.84
CA LEU A 112 3.66 -0.94 -9.76
C LEU A 112 3.31 -2.42 -9.94
N ARG A 113 4.30 -3.28 -9.80
CA ARG A 113 4.11 -4.74 -9.75
C ARG A 113 4.94 -5.30 -8.62
N ALA A 114 4.27 -5.77 -7.58
CA ALA A 114 4.93 -6.47 -6.49
C ALA A 114 5.46 -7.80 -7.03
N THR A 115 6.75 -8.06 -6.80
CA THR A 115 7.43 -9.27 -7.22
C THR A 115 7.46 -10.29 -6.08
N TYR A 116 7.98 -11.50 -6.36
CA TYR A 116 8.24 -12.50 -5.32
C TYR A 116 8.90 -11.88 -4.08
N PRO A 117 8.48 -12.23 -2.86
CA PRO A 117 7.54 -13.31 -2.49
C PRO A 117 6.05 -12.94 -2.55
N HIS A 118 5.69 -11.75 -3.03
CA HIS A 118 4.31 -11.27 -3.01
C HIS A 118 3.49 -11.90 -4.14
N GLY A 119 2.58 -12.81 -3.79
CA GLY A 119 1.65 -13.46 -4.73
C GLY A 119 0.44 -12.60 -5.14
N VAL A 120 0.33 -11.36 -4.66
CA VAL A 120 -0.89 -10.53 -4.82
C VAL A 120 -1.28 -10.29 -6.27
N VAL A 121 -0.31 -10.07 -7.16
CA VAL A 121 -0.59 -9.90 -8.60
C VAL A 121 -1.02 -11.23 -9.24
N ASN A 122 -0.57 -12.37 -8.71
CA ASN A 122 -0.91 -13.70 -9.23
C ASN A 122 -2.33 -14.16 -8.85
N HIS A 123 -2.97 -13.48 -7.88
CA HIS A 123 -4.37 -13.72 -7.54
C HIS A 123 -5.36 -13.03 -8.48
N LEU A 124 -4.86 -12.21 -9.39
CA LEU A 124 -5.65 -11.50 -10.39
C LEU A 124 -5.68 -12.29 -11.70
N SER A 125 -6.77 -12.13 -12.46
CA SER A 125 -6.75 -12.52 -13.87
C SER A 125 -5.72 -11.69 -14.65
N LEU A 126 -5.30 -12.17 -15.82
CA LEU A 126 -4.31 -11.46 -16.64
C LEU A 126 -4.77 -10.04 -17.01
N GLU A 127 -6.06 -9.85 -17.26
CA GLU A 127 -6.66 -8.56 -17.59
C GLU A 127 -6.70 -7.63 -16.38
N GLU A 128 -7.12 -8.13 -15.22
CA GLU A 128 -7.09 -7.40 -13.95
C GLU A 128 -5.66 -6.94 -13.60
N ALA A 129 -4.68 -7.85 -13.70
CA ALA A 129 -3.30 -7.59 -13.37
C ALA A 129 -2.64 -6.57 -14.32
N LYS A 130 -2.92 -6.66 -15.62
CA LYS A 130 -2.32 -5.77 -16.61
C LYS A 130 -2.97 -4.39 -16.60
N ASN A 131 -4.31 -4.32 -16.53
CA ASN A 131 -5.03 -3.13 -16.97
C ASN A 131 -5.93 -2.49 -15.91
N ARG A 132 -6.11 -3.08 -14.72
CA ARG A 132 -7.08 -2.56 -13.74
C ARG A 132 -6.55 -2.41 -12.32
N TYR A 133 -5.97 -3.48 -11.76
CA TYR A 133 -5.75 -3.58 -10.31
C TYR A 133 -4.32 -3.98 -9.90
N GLY A 134 -3.44 -4.29 -10.85
CA GLY A 134 -2.06 -4.69 -10.53
C GLY A 134 -1.31 -3.66 -9.67
N GLY A 135 -1.46 -2.37 -9.98
CA GLY A 135 -0.85 -1.27 -9.24
C GLY A 135 -1.34 -1.19 -7.78
N VAL A 136 -2.66 -1.13 -7.60
CA VAL A 136 -3.27 -0.94 -6.27
C VAL A 136 -2.97 -2.11 -5.32
N VAL A 137 -2.98 -3.36 -5.79
CA VAL A 137 -2.64 -4.51 -4.93
C VAL A 137 -1.14 -4.60 -4.62
N SER A 138 -0.31 -3.95 -5.44
CA SER A 138 1.15 -3.96 -5.29
C SER A 138 1.68 -2.89 -4.33
N LEU A 139 0.92 -1.82 -4.09
CA LEU A 139 1.40 -0.66 -3.33
C LEU A 139 1.86 -1.04 -1.92
N ILE A 140 0.97 -1.61 -1.11
CA ILE A 140 1.23 -1.94 0.30
C ILE A 140 2.45 -2.86 0.48
N PRO A 141 2.56 -4.02 -0.21
CA PRO A 141 3.71 -4.90 -0.02
C PRO A 141 5.04 -4.25 -0.41
N ILE A 142 5.08 -3.44 -1.47
CA ILE A 142 6.31 -2.73 -1.88
C ILE A 142 6.75 -1.73 -0.81
N VAL A 143 5.81 -1.00 -0.22
CA VAL A 143 6.11 -0.03 0.85
C VAL A 143 6.58 -0.74 2.12
N ILE A 144 5.92 -1.85 2.51
CA ILE A 144 6.35 -2.67 3.66
C ILE A 144 7.78 -3.17 3.48
N ASP A 145 8.13 -3.70 2.31
CA ASP A 145 9.49 -4.18 2.04
C ASP A 145 10.52 -3.05 2.09
N THR A 146 10.19 -1.88 1.53
CA THR A 146 11.06 -0.70 1.57
C THR A 146 11.32 -0.25 3.01
N MET A 147 10.31 -0.30 3.89
CA MET A 147 10.48 0.02 5.31
C MET A 147 11.27 -1.05 6.08
N LYS A 148 11.11 -2.33 5.75
CA LYS A 148 11.93 -3.41 6.32
C LYS A 148 13.40 -3.29 5.95
N GLU A 149 13.66 -2.92 4.70
CA GLU A 149 15.01 -2.65 4.21
C GLU A 149 15.63 -1.50 5.00
N TRP A 150 14.88 -0.40 5.21
CA TRP A 150 15.31 0.72 6.03
C TRP A 150 15.69 0.29 7.46
N ILE A 151 14.83 -0.51 8.11
CA ILE A 151 15.08 -0.99 9.50
C ILE A 151 16.29 -1.91 9.55
N THR A 152 16.45 -2.77 8.54
CA THR A 152 17.58 -3.71 8.47
C THR A 152 18.89 -2.97 8.26
N TYR A 153 18.90 -1.98 7.38
CA TYR A 153 20.05 -1.15 7.10
C TYR A 153 20.47 -0.34 8.34
N THR A 154 19.52 0.34 8.99
CA THR A 154 19.80 1.13 10.20
C THR A 154 20.31 0.26 11.35
N LYS A 155 19.70 -0.90 11.61
CA LYS A 155 20.20 -1.83 12.64
C LYS A 155 21.60 -2.34 12.37
N ARG A 156 21.95 -2.61 11.10
CA ARG A 156 23.31 -3.03 10.73
C ARG A 156 24.31 -1.91 10.98
N ASN A 157 23.99 -0.68 10.57
CA ASN A 157 24.95 0.44 10.62
C ASN A 157 25.02 1.15 11.98
N VAL A 158 24.01 0.99 12.85
CA VAL A 158 24.07 1.45 14.25
C VAL A 158 24.92 0.52 15.13
N LEU A 159 25.11 -0.75 14.74
CA LEU A 159 25.97 -1.70 15.47
C LEU A 159 27.48 -1.56 15.17
N TYR A 160 27.87 -0.63 14.29
CA TYR A 160 29.27 -0.35 13.93
C TYR A 160 29.76 1.04 14.37
N VAL A 161 29.06 1.68 15.32
CA VAL A 161 29.47 2.94 15.96
C VAL A 161 29.75 2.72 17.43
#